data_AF-A0A4R3VB09-F1
#
_entry.id   AF-A0A4R3VB09-F1
#
_cell.length_a   1.000
_cell.length_b   1.000
_cell.length_c   1.000
_cell.angle_alpha   90.00
_cell.angle_beta   90.00
_cell.angle_gamma   90.00
#
_symmetry.space_group_name_H-M   'P 1'
#
loop_
_entity.id
_entity.type
_entity.pdbx_description
1 polymer ?
#
loop_
_entity_poly.entity_id
_entity_poly.type
_entity_poly.pdbx_seq_one_letter_code
_entity_poly.pdbx_strand_id
1 'polypeptide(L)'
;MKRFHVHLHVDDLNRSIGFYSQLFAAQPARIESDYAKWMLEDPPVNFAISTRGGKPGIDHLGIQTDDAEELAALKGRAQAADMVLLDEGATTCCYARSEKHWITDPQGVAWEHFHTLGNIPVFNEAQPSATGEAAACCTPSGRPATLKRTISCC
;
A
#
# COMPACT_ATOMS: atom_id res chain seq x y z
N MET A 1 15.57 1.13 9.63
CA MET A 1 14.44 0.92 10.55
C MET A 1 13.14 0.89 9.74
N LYS A 2 12.39 -0.21 9.85
CA LYS A 2 11.11 -0.37 9.15
C LYS A 2 10.09 0.66 9.62
N ARG A 3 9.23 1.06 8.71
CA ARG A 3 8.22 2.10 8.93
C ARG A 3 6.84 1.54 8.63
N PHE A 4 5.88 1.81 9.52
CA PHE A 4 4.50 1.41 9.26
C PHE A 4 3.94 2.25 8.13
N HIS A 5 3.29 1.61 7.17
CA HIS A 5 2.64 2.26 6.05
C HIS A 5 1.12 2.13 6.18
N VAL A 6 0.42 3.23 5.90
CA VAL A 6 -1.03 3.23 5.75
C VAL A 6 -1.41 4.18 4.63
N HIS A 7 -2.27 3.71 3.74
CA HIS A 7 -2.88 4.54 2.71
C HIS A 7 -4.38 4.63 2.98
N LEU A 8 -4.89 5.86 3.11
CA LEU A 8 -6.32 6.12 3.22
C LEU A 8 -6.91 6.70 1.92
N HIS A 9 -8.08 6.21 1.55
CA HIS A 9 -8.93 6.91 0.59
C HIS A 9 -9.68 8.04 1.31
N VAL A 10 -9.67 9.24 0.72
CA VAL A 10 -10.33 10.44 1.27
C VAL A 10 -11.16 11.14 0.20
N ASP A 11 -12.30 11.72 0.59
CA ASP A 11 -13.19 12.44 -0.35
C ASP A 11 -12.61 13.79 -0.80
N ASP A 12 -11.95 14.51 0.11
CA ASP A 12 -11.39 15.84 -0.13
C ASP A 12 -9.94 15.88 0.34
N LEU A 13 -9.03 15.93 -0.64
CA LEU A 13 -7.60 15.95 -0.39
C LEU A 13 -7.17 17.18 0.40
N ASN A 14 -7.61 18.37 0.01
CA ASN A 14 -7.14 19.63 0.62
C ASN A 14 -7.62 19.75 2.07
N ARG A 15 -8.88 19.39 2.32
CA ARG A 15 -9.42 19.33 3.69
C ARG A 15 -8.64 18.33 4.54
N SER A 16 -8.33 17.16 3.97
CA SER A 16 -7.60 16.10 4.68
C SER A 16 -6.15 16.48 4.95
N ILE A 17 -5.45 17.12 4.00
CA ILE A 17 -4.11 17.68 4.22
C ILE A 17 -4.13 18.66 5.40
N GLY A 18 -5.07 19.60 5.42
CA GLY A 18 -5.19 20.57 6.51
C GLY A 18 -5.39 19.91 7.88
N PHE A 19 -6.19 18.84 7.95
CA PHE A 19 -6.41 18.07 9.16
C PHE A 19 -5.15 17.29 9.60
N TYR A 20 -4.58 16.46 8.72
CA TYR A 20 -3.45 15.60 9.08
C TYR A 20 -2.18 16.38 9.35
N SER A 21 -1.95 17.51 8.66
CA SER A 21 -0.80 18.36 8.96
C SER A 21 -0.87 18.96 10.36
N GLN A 22 -2.08 19.27 10.85
CA GLN A 22 -2.27 19.70 12.24
C GLN A 22 -2.12 18.54 13.22
N LEU A 23 -2.74 17.39 12.92
CA LEU A 23 -2.68 16.19 13.77
C LEU A 23 -1.24 15.71 13.99
N PHE A 24 -0.43 15.69 12.93
CA PHE A 24 0.96 15.24 12.98
C PHE A 24 1.94 16.34 13.34
N ALA A 25 1.47 17.59 13.45
CA ALA A 25 2.33 18.77 13.56
C ALA A 25 3.47 18.78 12.50
N ALA A 26 3.18 18.29 11.30
CA ALA A 26 4.15 18.08 10.23
C ALA A 26 3.51 18.31 8.86
N GLN A 27 4.23 18.92 7.94
CA GLN A 27 3.77 19.07 6.55
C GLN A 27 4.00 17.77 5.75
N PRO A 28 3.23 17.53 4.68
CA PRO A 28 3.47 16.37 3.82
C PRO A 28 4.86 16.46 3.19
N ALA A 29 5.58 15.34 3.18
CA ALA A 29 6.82 15.19 2.43
C ALA A 29 6.60 15.18 0.91
N ARG A 30 5.36 14.90 0.47
CA ARG A 30 4.94 14.99 -0.93
C ARG A 30 3.48 15.40 -1.04
N ILE A 31 3.19 16.28 -2.01
CA ILE A 31 1.84 16.70 -2.38
C ILE A 31 1.74 16.63 -3.90
N GLU A 32 0.67 16.04 -4.39
CA GLU A 32 0.26 15.98 -5.78
C GLU A 32 -1.24 16.33 -5.87
N SER A 33 -1.81 16.43 -7.07
CA SER A 33 -3.22 16.85 -7.25
C SER A 33 -4.25 15.91 -6.60
N ASP A 34 -3.88 14.66 -6.36
CA ASP A 34 -4.77 13.60 -5.85
C ASP A 34 -4.12 12.74 -4.76
N TYR A 35 -2.94 13.12 -4.27
CA TYR A 35 -2.13 12.33 -3.34
C TYR A 35 -1.34 13.24 -2.40
N ALA A 36 -1.24 12.84 -1.14
CA ALA A 36 -0.32 13.44 -0.18
C ALA A 36 0.31 12.37 0.72
N LYS A 37 1.56 12.58 1.10
CA LYS A 37 2.33 11.66 1.95
C LYS A 37 3.10 12.38 3.05
N TRP A 38 3.09 11.82 4.25
CA TRP A 38 3.93 12.22 5.38
C TRP A 38 4.91 11.11 5.73
N MET A 39 6.11 11.52 6.13
CA MET A 39 7.16 10.64 6.66
C MET A 39 7.44 11.10 8.09
N LEU A 40 6.76 10.50 9.07
CA LEU A 40 6.82 10.90 10.49
C LEU A 40 7.91 10.12 11.21
N GLU A 41 8.75 10.73 12.04
CA GLU A 41 9.88 10.00 12.66
C GLU A 41 9.56 9.31 13.99
N ASP A 42 8.64 9.85 14.79
CA ASP A 42 8.27 9.31 16.10
C ASP A 42 6.75 9.35 16.32
N PRO A 43 6.03 8.21 16.18
CA PRO A 43 6.53 6.92 15.70
C PRO A 43 6.85 6.94 14.19
N PRO A 44 7.69 6.01 13.69
CA PRO A 44 8.02 5.92 12.28
C PRO A 44 6.80 5.48 11.45
N VAL A 45 6.18 6.43 10.75
CA VAL A 45 5.02 6.19 9.88
C VAL A 45 5.20 6.81 8.49
N ASN A 46 4.91 6.04 7.46
CA ASN A 46 4.65 6.49 6.10
C ASN A 46 3.12 6.58 5.98
N PHE A 47 2.59 7.79 6.05
CA PHE A 47 1.15 8.02 6.02
C PHE A 47 0.78 8.62 4.67
N ALA A 48 -0.08 7.96 3.91
CA ALA A 48 -0.53 8.41 2.60
C ALA A 48 -2.04 8.59 2.57
N ILE A 49 -2.49 9.59 1.81
CA ILE A 49 -3.89 9.77 1.47
C ILE A 49 -4.04 10.00 -0.03
N SER A 50 -5.16 9.55 -0.61
CA SER A 50 -5.52 9.91 -1.98
C SER A 50 -7.02 9.98 -2.21
N THR A 51 -7.41 10.75 -3.22
CA THR A 51 -8.77 10.74 -3.78
C THR A 51 -8.96 9.68 -4.85
N ARG A 52 -7.92 8.88 -5.14
CA ARG A 52 -7.99 7.71 -6.01
C ARG A 52 -8.48 6.50 -5.21
N GLY A 53 -9.48 5.78 -5.72
CA GLY A 53 -9.96 4.53 -5.11
C GLY A 53 -11.48 4.46 -4.96
N GLY A 54 -11.92 3.56 -4.07
CA GLY A 54 -13.32 3.24 -3.82
C GLY A 54 -13.93 4.05 -2.67
N LYS A 55 -14.27 3.37 -1.56
CA LYS A 55 -14.94 4.02 -0.41
C LYS A 55 -13.91 4.68 0.50
N PRO A 56 -14.24 5.81 1.16
CA PRO A 56 -13.39 6.41 2.19
C PRO A 56 -13.04 5.43 3.30
N GLY A 57 -11.81 5.54 3.81
CA GLY A 57 -11.29 4.66 4.84
C GLY A 57 -9.93 4.07 4.48
N ILE A 58 -9.55 2.99 5.17
CA ILE A 58 -8.31 2.27 4.90
C ILE A 58 -8.41 1.62 3.53
N ASP A 59 -7.50 2.01 2.64
CA ASP A 59 -7.31 1.35 1.34
C ASP A 59 -6.42 0.12 1.51
N HIS A 60 -5.23 0.32 2.08
CA HIS A 60 -4.33 -0.76 2.45
C HIS A 60 -3.38 -0.37 3.59
N LEU A 61 -2.77 -1.39 4.18
CA LEU A 61 -1.73 -1.29 5.21
C LEU A 61 -0.39 -1.72 4.62
N GLY A 62 0.71 -1.49 5.33
CA GLY A 62 1.99 -2.00 4.87
C GLY A 62 3.16 -1.78 5.81
N ILE A 63 4.31 -2.28 5.36
CA ILE A 63 5.61 -2.05 6.00
C ILE A 63 6.60 -1.63 4.92
N GLN A 64 7.11 -0.41 5.06
CA GLN A 64 8.24 0.07 4.27
C GLN A 64 9.55 -0.40 4.92
N THR A 65 10.44 -0.98 4.11
CA THR A 65 11.80 -1.35 4.52
C THR A 65 12.84 -0.40 3.94
N ASP A 66 14.02 -0.38 4.56
CA ASP A 66 15.13 0.46 4.10
C ASP A 66 16.01 -0.24 3.07
N ASP A 67 15.91 -1.57 2.97
CA ASP A 67 16.69 -2.37 2.04
C ASP A 67 15.95 -3.65 1.58
N ALA A 68 16.57 -4.34 0.63
CA ALA A 68 16.06 -5.56 0.02
C ALA A 68 16.17 -6.81 0.92
N GLU A 69 17.13 -6.86 1.85
CA GLU A 69 17.28 -7.99 2.79
C GLU A 69 16.12 -7.99 3.79
N GLU A 70 15.79 -6.80 4.30
CA GLU A 70 14.64 -6.56 5.15
C GLU A 70 13.32 -6.92 4.45
N LEU A 71 13.20 -6.58 3.15
CA LEU A 71 12.02 -6.91 2.33
C LEU A 71 11.91 -8.43 2.12
N ALA A 72 13.03 -9.10 1.83
CA ALA A 72 13.09 -10.55 1.68
C ALA A 72 12.70 -11.27 2.98
N ALA A 73 13.15 -10.76 4.13
CA ALA A 73 12.76 -11.29 5.44
C ALA A 73 11.25 -11.16 5.70
N LEU A 74 10.63 -10.04 5.31
CA LEU A 74 9.17 -9.87 5.39
C LEU A 74 8.44 -10.86 4.47
N LYS A 75 8.95 -11.06 3.25
CA LYS A 75 8.39 -12.04 2.30
C LYS A 75 8.41 -13.45 2.85
N GLY A 76 9.51 -13.87 3.47
CA GLY A 76 9.61 -15.18 4.13
C GLY A 76 8.59 -15.36 5.26
N ARG A 77 8.36 -14.32 6.07
CA ARG A 77 7.32 -14.35 7.13
C ARG A 77 5.91 -14.42 6.56
N ALA A 78 5.63 -13.67 5.50
CA ALA A 78 4.35 -13.70 4.80
C ALA A 78 4.03 -15.10 4.24
N GLN A 79 5.00 -15.76 3.62
CA GLN A 79 4.87 -17.14 3.14
C GLN A 79 4.62 -18.14 4.27
N ALA A 80 5.30 -17.96 5.41
CA ALA A 80 5.10 -18.80 6.59
C ALA A 80 3.73 -18.60 7.26
N ALA A 81 3.08 -17.46 7.04
CA ALA A 81 1.76 -17.14 7.57
C ALA A 81 0.59 -17.72 6.74
N ASP A 82 0.88 -18.56 5.74
CA ASP A 82 -0.10 -19.15 4.79
C ASP A 82 -0.97 -18.08 4.09
N MET A 83 -0.40 -16.89 3.90
CA MET A 83 -1.08 -15.79 3.22
C MET A 83 -0.86 -15.91 1.71
N VAL A 84 -1.93 -15.66 0.94
CA VAL A 84 -1.83 -15.60 -0.52
C VAL A 84 -0.90 -14.45 -0.89
N LEU A 85 0.30 -14.80 -1.34
CA LEU A 85 1.32 -13.85 -1.77
C LEU A 85 1.13 -13.51 -3.24
N LEU A 86 0.91 -12.23 -3.54
CA LEU A 86 1.00 -11.69 -4.89
C LEU A 86 2.31 -10.90 -5.02
N ASP A 87 3.27 -11.49 -5.70
CA ASP A 87 4.61 -10.92 -5.90
C ASP A 87 4.61 -10.04 -7.16
N GLU A 88 4.76 -8.73 -6.99
CA GLU A 88 4.80 -7.79 -8.12
C GLU A 88 6.23 -7.48 -8.57
N GLY A 89 7.24 -7.70 -7.73
CA GLY A 89 8.63 -7.36 -8.03
C GLY A 89 8.86 -5.86 -8.15
N ALA A 90 9.75 -5.44 -9.06
CA ALA A 90 10.02 -4.02 -9.33
C ALA A 90 8.83 -3.37 -10.04
N THR A 91 8.22 -2.38 -9.40
CA THR A 91 7.01 -1.70 -9.84
C THR A 91 7.14 -0.18 -9.75
N THR A 92 6.18 0.52 -10.33
CA THR A 92 6.02 1.97 -10.17
C THR A 92 4.60 2.31 -9.78
N CYS A 93 4.45 2.94 -8.61
CA CYS A 93 3.16 3.25 -8.03
C CYS A 93 3.29 4.35 -6.98
N CYS A 94 2.23 5.15 -6.79
CA CYS A 94 2.21 6.27 -5.85
C CYS A 94 3.41 7.21 -6.02
N TYR A 95 3.78 7.43 -7.28
CA TYR A 95 4.89 8.28 -7.67
C TYR A 95 6.28 7.82 -7.15
N ALA A 96 6.41 6.55 -6.81
CA ALA A 96 7.66 5.92 -6.44
C ALA A 96 7.96 4.72 -7.35
N ARG A 97 9.24 4.45 -7.57
CA ARG A 97 9.73 3.15 -8.02
C ARG A 97 10.08 2.36 -6.77
N SER A 98 9.54 1.14 -6.66
CA SER A 98 9.73 0.29 -5.49
C SER A 98 9.82 -1.17 -5.90
N GLU A 99 10.50 -1.98 -5.09
CA GLU A 99 10.25 -3.42 -5.08
C GLU A 99 9.15 -3.72 -4.08
N LYS A 100 8.17 -4.53 -4.44
CA LYS A 100 7.07 -4.84 -3.54
C LYS A 100 6.44 -6.21 -3.72
N HIS A 101 5.73 -6.63 -2.69
CA HIS A 101 4.80 -7.74 -2.72
C HIS A 101 3.58 -7.44 -1.87
N TRP A 102 2.48 -8.10 -2.20
CA TRP A 102 1.21 -7.97 -1.49
C TRP A 102 0.82 -9.27 -0.81
N ILE A 103 0.18 -9.12 0.34
CA ILE A 103 -0.56 -10.18 1.01
C ILE A 103 -1.96 -9.69 1.37
N THR A 104 -2.89 -10.61 1.50
CA THR A 104 -4.23 -10.33 2.02
C THR A 104 -4.43 -11.09 3.31
N ASP A 105 -4.88 -10.40 4.35
CA ASP A 105 -5.13 -11.02 5.65
C ASP A 105 -6.44 -11.83 5.68
N PRO A 106 -6.68 -12.63 6.74
CA PRO A 106 -7.91 -13.43 6.85
C PRO A 106 -9.22 -12.62 6.83
N GLN A 107 -9.15 -11.29 7.00
CA GLN A 107 -10.26 -10.35 7.02
C GLN A 107 -10.42 -9.64 5.67
N GLY A 108 -9.53 -9.89 4.71
CA GLY A 108 -9.55 -9.29 3.39
C GLY A 108 -8.81 -7.95 3.30
N VAL A 109 -8.07 -7.54 4.33
CA VAL A 109 -7.27 -6.31 4.28
C VAL A 109 -6.02 -6.55 3.43
N ALA A 110 -5.77 -5.66 2.47
CA ALA A 110 -4.56 -5.69 1.67
C ALA A 110 -3.37 -5.11 2.46
N TRP A 111 -2.24 -5.81 2.38
CA TRP A 111 -0.97 -5.42 3.00
C TRP A 111 0.12 -5.35 1.95
N GLU A 112 0.81 -4.21 1.88
CA GLU A 112 1.96 -3.96 1.00
C GLU A 112 3.27 -4.02 1.80
N HIS A 113 4.22 -4.83 1.38
CA HIS A 113 5.60 -4.71 1.84
C HIS A 113 6.45 -4.20 0.71
N PHE A 114 7.22 -3.14 0.95
CA PHE A 114 7.97 -2.51 -0.11
C PHE A 114 9.28 -1.84 0.33
N HIS A 115 10.19 -1.73 -0.61
CA HIS A 115 11.41 -0.94 -0.52
C HIS A 115 11.40 0.10 -1.65
N THR A 116 11.42 1.39 -1.29
CA THR A 116 11.41 2.48 -2.28
C THR A 116 12.80 2.74 -2.85
N LEU A 117 12.93 2.60 -4.17
CA LEU A 117 14.16 2.79 -4.93
C LEU A 117 14.33 4.22 -5.46
N GLY A 118 13.24 4.97 -5.62
CA GLY A 118 13.30 6.35 -6.09
C GLY A 118 11.93 6.97 -6.36
N ASN A 119 11.91 8.27 -6.65
CA ASN A 119 10.69 9.00 -7.02
C ASN A 119 10.54 9.07 -8.54
N ILE A 120 9.29 9.07 -9.02
CA ILE A 120 8.92 9.31 -10.42
C ILE A 120 7.89 10.46 -10.50
N PRO A 121 7.77 11.15 -11.65
CA PRO A 121 6.89 12.31 -11.79
C PRO A 121 5.41 11.95 -12.06
N VAL A 122 5.11 10.66 -12.26
CA VAL A 122 3.77 10.17 -12.60
C VAL A 122 3.29 9.16 -11.54
N PHE A 123 1.98 9.01 -11.39
CA PHE A 123 1.40 8.13 -10.36
C PHE A 123 1.85 6.66 -10.51
N ASN A 124 1.86 6.16 -11.74
CA ASN A 124 2.44 4.90 -12.16
C ASN A 124 3.08 5.09 -13.54
N GLU A 125 4.20 4.40 -13.81
CA GLU A 125 4.71 4.32 -15.19
C GLU A 125 3.85 3.28 -15.93
N ALA A 126 3.55 3.53 -17.21
CA ALA A 126 2.78 2.57 -18.00
C ALA A 126 3.59 1.27 -18.16
N GLN A 127 3.13 0.19 -17.54
CA GLN A 127 3.55 -1.17 -17.89
C GLN A 127 2.95 -1.52 -19.26
N PRO A 128 3.70 -2.12 -20.20
CA PRO A 128 3.13 -2.62 -21.43
C PRO A 128 2.32 -3.91 -21.14
N SER A 129 1.02 -3.81 -20.84
CA SER A 129 0.03 -4.83 -21.20
C SER A 129 -1.42 -4.44 -20.85
N ALA A 130 -2.32 -5.04 -21.63
CA ALA A 130 -3.72 -4.72 -21.82
C ALA A 130 -4.63 -5.10 -20.64
N THR A 131 -5.27 -4.10 -20.03
CA THR A 131 -6.71 -4.02 -19.67
C THR A 131 -6.90 -2.71 -18.92
N GLY A 132 -7.69 -1.80 -19.50
CA GLY A 132 -7.87 -0.44 -19.00
C GLY A 132 -8.79 -0.35 -17.79
N GLU A 133 -8.25 -0.61 -16.60
CA GLU A 133 -8.84 -0.14 -15.35
C GLU A 133 -7.79 0.69 -14.60
N ALA A 134 -8.14 1.95 -14.30
CA ALA A 134 -7.32 2.84 -13.50
C ALA A 134 -7.36 2.38 -12.04
N ALA A 135 -6.55 1.37 -11.70
CA ALA A 135 -6.38 0.90 -10.34
C ALA A 135 -5.69 1.99 -9.51
N ALA A 136 -6.40 2.52 -8.51
CA ALA A 136 -5.76 3.19 -7.40
C ALA A 136 -4.76 2.22 -6.77
N CYS A 137 -3.54 2.70 -6.55
CA CYS A 137 -2.39 2.00 -5.98
C CYS A 137 -2.40 0.47 -6.15
N CYS A 138 -2.20 -0.08 -7.37
CA CYS A 138 -2.16 -1.52 -7.75
C CYS A 138 -2.56 -2.53 -6.64
N THR A 139 -3.71 -2.32 -6.01
CA THR A 139 -4.10 -3.07 -4.83
C THR A 139 -4.82 -4.27 -5.41
N PRO A 140 -4.39 -5.50 -5.14
CA PRO A 140 -5.07 -6.66 -5.67
C PRO A 140 -6.53 -6.57 -5.23
N SER A 141 -7.46 -6.56 -6.18
CA SER A 141 -8.89 -6.65 -5.86
C SER A 141 -9.14 -8.02 -5.25
N GLY A 142 -9.06 -8.08 -3.91
CA GLY A 142 -9.27 -9.28 -3.13
C GLY A 142 -10.72 -9.74 -3.29
N ARG A 143 -10.97 -10.67 -4.21
CA ARG A 143 -12.17 -11.51 -4.13
C ARG A 143 -11.91 -12.48 -2.98
N PRO A 144 -12.73 -12.50 -1.91
CA PRO A 144 -12.52 -13.45 -0.84
C PRO A 144 -12.57 -14.86 -1.43
N ALA A 145 -11.47 -15.61 -1.28
CA ALA A 145 -11.44 -17.01 -1.62
C ALA A 145 -12.46 -17.70 -0.71
N THR A 146 -13.57 -18.14 -1.28
CA THR A 146 -14.53 -19.00 -0.58
C THR A 146 -13.79 -20.28 -0.20
N LEU A 147 -13.31 -20.35 1.05
CA LEU A 147 -12.90 -21.57 1.71
C LEU A 147 -14.10 -22.53 1.65
N LYS A 148 -14.05 -23.49 0.72
CA LYS A 148 -14.96 -24.63 0.73
C LYS A 148 -14.67 -25.41 2.00
N ARG A 149 -15.44 -25.14 3.04
CA ARG A 149 -15.47 -25.92 4.27
C ARG A 149 -16.02 -27.30 3.91
N THR A 150 -15.15 -28.26 3.63
CA THR A 150 -15.52 -29.67 3.53
C THR A 150 -15.88 -30.15 4.93
N ILE A 151 -17.17 -30.09 5.26
CA ILE A 151 -17.71 -30.80 6.41
C ILE A 151 -17.77 -32.27 5.99
N SER A 152 -16.79 -33.06 6.43
CA SER A 152 -16.93 -34.51 6.50
C SER A 152 -17.57 -34.83 7.85
N CYS A 153 -18.80 -35.34 7.84
CA CYS A 153 -19.40 -36.00 8.99
C CYS A 153 -19.59 -37.48 8.65
N CYS A 154 -19.25 -38.31 9.65
CA CYS A 154 -19.39 -39.77 9.69
C CYS A 154 -20.84 -40.25 9.56
#